data_AF-A0A8S4PSD6-F1
#
_entry.id   AF-A0A8S4PSD6-F1
#
_cell.length_a   1.000
_cell.length_b   1.000
_cell.length_c   1.000
_cell.angle_alpha   90.00
_cell.angle_beta   90.00
_cell.angle_gamma   90.00
#
_symmetry.space_group_name_H-M   'P 1'
#
loop_
_entity.id
_entity.type
_entity.pdbx_description
1 polymer ?
#
loop_
_entity_poly.entity_id
_entity_poly.type
_entity_poly.pdbx_seq_one_letter_code
_entity_poly.pdbx_strand_id
1 'polypeptide(L)'
;MLWKDGVVPVELSRKFRADEYASNQIYYAFGNISELTAINGVPCITFKQHEDEDDFLFLQRKSGCWSQVARRGGNQTVSLDFGCTRTGTIMHELLHALGFYHEQSRSDRDDYVTIYWNFISSGRKGNFEKYDSKSVDAQEEPYDYTSILHYGPYAFSINRFNKTLVPKENGARIGQRSRLSEIDINKIRKLYKCQEKANNGKSSKNRKQVPFRSEDEDFEETVTTRPTRRPVYTTSARTSRRRTTTTTTEPSITQLPMCKNYENSVFCNFNREKCGFENAGEFDWVIFDGSTPTEKTGPIENFARSYLLAEATGNTKRTAILKSPTIAEKGRYCVEFMYNMWGSKMGNLKVQVEKQNGVILDVGEISGNQGQGWNSAQFSTNLKQGNNVIRLLALVGNRDKADVAIDNLCIRKGVCEKASSRK
;
A
#
# COMPACT_ATOMS: atom_id res chain seq x y z
N MET A 1 -23.40 -0.85 0.81
CA MET A 1 -23.14 -1.90 1.83
C MET A 1 -21.69 -1.80 2.26
N LEU A 2 -21.29 -2.31 3.43
CA LEU A 2 -19.86 -2.40 3.78
C LEU A 2 -19.20 -3.62 3.13
N TRP A 3 -17.88 -3.58 2.99
CA TRP A 3 -17.07 -4.73 2.61
C TRP A 3 -17.08 -5.76 3.73
N LYS A 4 -17.35 -7.03 3.39
CA LYS A 4 -17.52 -8.08 4.40
C LYS A 4 -16.21 -8.27 5.17
N ASP A 5 -16.30 -8.24 6.49
CA ASP A 5 -15.17 -8.39 7.42
C ASP A 5 -14.00 -7.39 7.19
N GLY A 6 -14.24 -6.27 6.47
CA GLY A 6 -13.20 -5.31 6.05
C GLY A 6 -12.28 -5.83 4.93
N VAL A 7 -12.62 -6.95 4.29
CA VAL A 7 -11.84 -7.55 3.20
C VAL A 7 -12.35 -7.01 1.87
N VAL A 8 -11.44 -6.44 1.07
CA VAL A 8 -11.72 -5.83 -0.23
C VAL A 8 -11.00 -6.62 -1.32
N PRO A 9 -11.72 -7.46 -2.10
CA PRO A 9 -11.19 -8.04 -3.33
C PRO A 9 -10.94 -6.95 -4.37
N VAL A 10 -9.80 -7.02 -5.07
CA VAL A 10 -9.40 -6.04 -6.10
C VAL A 10 -8.86 -6.72 -7.35
N GLU A 11 -9.06 -6.13 -8.52
CA GLU A 11 -8.33 -6.49 -9.74
C GLU A 11 -7.80 -5.22 -10.41
N LEU A 12 -6.52 -5.23 -10.76
CA LEU A 12 -5.92 -4.19 -11.60
C LEU A 12 -6.15 -4.51 -13.08
N SER A 13 -6.55 -3.53 -13.89
CA SER A 13 -6.58 -3.69 -15.36
C SER A 13 -5.21 -4.06 -15.94
N ARG A 14 -5.16 -4.71 -17.11
CA ARG A 14 -3.89 -5.05 -17.81
C ARG A 14 -2.96 -3.83 -17.99
N LYS A 15 -3.52 -2.63 -18.18
CA LYS A 15 -2.76 -1.38 -18.28
C LYS A 15 -2.05 -1.03 -16.97
N PHE A 16 -2.68 -1.23 -15.81
CA PHE A 16 -2.03 -1.00 -14.51
C PHE A 16 -1.06 -2.11 -14.13
N ARG A 17 -1.34 -3.38 -14.46
CA ARG A 17 -0.38 -4.49 -14.29
C ARG A 17 0.92 -4.31 -15.11
N ALA A 18 0.89 -3.50 -16.17
CA ALA A 18 2.04 -3.16 -17.00
C ALA A 18 2.69 -1.81 -16.66
N ASP A 19 2.10 -1.04 -15.75
CA ASP A 19 2.55 0.29 -15.32
C ASP A 19 3.11 0.14 -13.89
N GLU A 20 4.40 -0.15 -13.80
CA GLU A 20 5.10 -0.45 -12.54
C GLU A 20 4.95 0.69 -11.51
N TYR A 21 5.07 1.95 -11.94
CA TYR A 21 4.86 3.09 -11.06
C TYR A 21 3.43 3.12 -10.51
N ALA A 22 2.42 3.03 -11.38
CA ALA A 22 1.03 3.11 -10.94
C ALA A 22 0.62 1.92 -10.07
N SER A 23 1.04 0.70 -10.41
CA SER A 23 0.78 -0.50 -9.59
C SER A 23 1.43 -0.39 -8.21
N ASN A 24 2.67 0.09 -8.12
CA ASN A 24 3.36 0.23 -6.84
C ASN A 24 2.73 1.33 -5.97
N GLN A 25 2.28 2.46 -6.55
CA GLN A 25 1.50 3.47 -5.81
C GLN A 25 0.16 2.92 -5.30
N ILE A 26 -0.50 2.05 -6.08
CA ILE A 26 -1.76 1.40 -5.70
C ILE A 26 -1.54 0.43 -4.54
N TYR A 27 -0.54 -0.46 -4.63
CA TYR A 27 -0.22 -1.40 -3.55
C TYR A 27 0.28 -0.68 -2.29
N TYR A 28 1.02 0.42 -2.43
CA TYR A 28 1.41 1.27 -1.31
C TYR A 28 0.18 1.92 -0.63
N ALA A 29 -0.81 2.39 -1.39
CA ALA A 29 -2.07 2.89 -0.83
C ALA A 29 -2.86 1.80 -0.08
N PHE A 30 -2.93 0.57 -0.62
CA PHE A 30 -3.53 -0.57 0.07
C PHE A 30 -2.83 -0.88 1.39
N GLY A 31 -1.49 -0.91 1.38
CA GLY A 31 -0.67 -1.13 2.57
C GLY A 31 -0.87 -0.04 3.64
N ASN A 32 -0.85 1.23 3.25
CA ASN A 32 -1.08 2.36 4.17
C ASN A 32 -2.45 2.26 4.85
N ILE A 33 -3.54 2.05 4.09
CA ILE A 33 -4.88 1.91 4.67
C ILE A 33 -4.93 0.69 5.61
N SER A 34 -4.37 -0.46 5.20
CA SER A 34 -4.43 -1.69 6.00
C SER A 34 -3.64 -1.57 7.32
N GLU A 35 -2.51 -0.87 7.30
CA GLU A 35 -1.64 -0.68 8.48
C GLU A 35 -2.15 0.44 9.39
N LEU A 36 -2.53 1.60 8.85
CA LEU A 36 -3.05 2.71 9.65
C LEU A 36 -4.36 2.35 10.36
N THR A 37 -5.20 1.51 9.75
CA THR A 37 -6.46 1.04 10.37
C THR A 37 -6.27 -0.14 11.32
N ALA A 38 -5.10 -0.77 11.36
CA ALA A 38 -4.82 -1.90 12.23
C ALA A 38 -4.94 -1.52 13.72
N ILE A 39 -5.29 -2.51 14.54
CA ILE A 39 -5.39 -2.40 16.00
C ILE A 39 -4.72 -3.64 16.61
N ASN A 40 -3.81 -3.46 17.57
CA ASN A 40 -3.03 -4.55 18.19
C ASN A 40 -2.33 -5.48 17.17
N GLY A 41 -1.86 -4.94 16.04
CA GLY A 41 -1.25 -5.72 14.95
C GLY A 41 -2.22 -6.56 14.11
N VAL A 42 -3.54 -6.50 14.37
CA VAL A 42 -4.57 -7.12 13.53
C VAL A 42 -5.01 -6.11 12.47
N PRO A 43 -4.82 -6.38 11.17
CA PRO A 43 -5.31 -5.51 10.10
C PRO A 43 -6.83 -5.42 10.11
N CYS A 44 -7.36 -4.20 10.02
CA CYS A 44 -8.81 -4.03 9.99
C CYS A 44 -9.35 -4.04 8.57
N ILE A 45 -8.92 -3.09 7.74
CA ILE A 45 -9.11 -3.18 6.29
C ILE A 45 -7.98 -4.04 5.72
N THR A 46 -8.30 -4.89 4.75
CA THR A 46 -7.29 -5.62 3.96
C THR A 46 -7.71 -5.67 2.51
N PHE A 47 -6.77 -5.40 1.62
CA PHE A 47 -6.96 -5.61 0.19
C PHE A 47 -6.34 -6.96 -0.20
N LYS A 48 -7.11 -7.80 -0.88
CA LYS A 48 -6.62 -9.01 -1.54
C LYS A 48 -6.98 -8.94 -3.00
N GLN A 49 -6.24 -9.61 -3.87
CA GLN A 49 -6.68 -9.72 -5.25
C GLN A 49 -7.97 -10.57 -5.33
N HIS A 50 -8.81 -10.23 -6.29
CA HIS A 50 -10.01 -10.95 -6.67
C HIS A 50 -9.63 -12.28 -7.34
N GLU A 51 -10.24 -13.37 -6.86
CA GLU A 51 -10.10 -14.73 -7.38
C GLU A 51 -11.47 -15.23 -7.91
N ASP A 52 -12.47 -15.38 -7.03
CA ASP A 52 -13.81 -15.89 -7.35
C ASP A 52 -14.96 -15.13 -6.65
N GLU A 53 -14.68 -14.04 -5.95
CA GLU A 53 -15.68 -13.28 -5.20
C GLU A 53 -16.62 -12.48 -6.11
N ASP A 54 -17.93 -12.58 -5.88
CA ASP A 54 -18.95 -11.84 -6.64
C ASP A 54 -18.71 -10.30 -6.65
N ASP A 55 -18.16 -9.77 -5.56
CA ASP A 55 -17.99 -8.33 -5.34
C ASP A 55 -16.51 -7.95 -5.27
N PHE A 56 -16.05 -7.06 -6.16
CA PHE A 56 -14.66 -6.60 -6.19
C PHE A 56 -14.47 -5.20 -6.77
N LEU A 57 -13.35 -4.55 -6.43
CA LEU A 57 -12.91 -3.30 -7.05
C LEU A 57 -12.12 -3.57 -8.33
N PHE A 58 -12.56 -3.06 -9.48
CA PHE A 58 -11.76 -3.09 -10.71
C PHE A 58 -11.09 -1.74 -10.94
N LEU A 59 -9.77 -1.68 -10.73
CA LEU A 59 -8.97 -0.47 -10.86
C LEU A 59 -8.52 -0.30 -12.32
N GLN A 60 -8.93 0.80 -12.96
CA GLN A 60 -8.62 1.07 -14.36
C GLN A 60 -8.44 2.55 -14.68
N ARG A 61 -7.73 2.83 -15.78
CA ARG A 61 -7.63 4.17 -16.37
C ARG A 61 -8.91 4.48 -17.15
N LYS A 62 -9.81 5.27 -16.57
CA LYS A 62 -10.90 5.99 -17.25
C LYS A 62 -10.69 7.50 -17.04
N SER A 63 -11.55 8.34 -17.63
CA SER A 63 -11.40 9.79 -17.51
C SER A 63 -11.65 10.28 -16.08
N GLY A 64 -10.68 11.00 -15.52
CA GLY A 64 -10.69 11.53 -14.16
C GLY A 64 -10.47 10.50 -13.04
N CYS A 65 -10.32 11.01 -11.82
CA CYS A 65 -10.28 10.21 -10.59
C CYS A 65 -11.71 10.12 -10.02
N TRP A 66 -12.22 8.92 -9.79
CA TRP A 66 -13.50 8.70 -9.12
C TRP A 66 -13.69 7.24 -8.68
N SER A 67 -14.59 7.04 -7.71
CA SER A 67 -14.98 5.74 -7.18
C SER A 67 -16.44 5.75 -6.74
N GLN A 68 -17.09 4.59 -6.71
CA GLN A 68 -18.45 4.46 -6.17
C GLN A 68 -18.39 4.37 -4.64
N VAL A 69 -19.29 5.09 -3.95
CA VAL A 69 -19.30 5.05 -2.49
C VAL A 69 -19.83 3.72 -1.96
N ALA A 70 -19.07 3.07 -1.07
CA ALA A 70 -19.32 1.78 -0.44
C ALA A 70 -19.31 0.56 -1.41
N ARG A 71 -19.44 -0.66 -0.86
CA ARG A 71 -19.71 -1.87 -1.66
C ARG A 71 -21.09 -1.76 -2.32
N ARG A 72 -21.11 -1.83 -3.65
CA ARG A 72 -22.29 -1.77 -4.52
C ARG A 72 -22.73 -3.16 -5.00
N GLY A 73 -21.79 -4.10 -5.08
CA GLY A 73 -22.00 -5.45 -5.56
C GLY A 73 -21.50 -5.61 -7.01
N GLY A 74 -21.03 -6.80 -7.36
CA GLY A 74 -20.43 -7.06 -8.67
C GLY A 74 -19.05 -6.39 -8.86
N ASN A 75 -18.63 -6.28 -10.12
CA ASN A 75 -17.49 -5.46 -10.52
C ASN A 75 -17.83 -3.97 -10.39
N GLN A 76 -17.27 -3.31 -9.38
CA GLN A 76 -17.35 -1.85 -9.24
C GLN A 76 -16.03 -1.18 -9.63
N THR A 77 -16.10 -0.20 -10.55
CA THR A 77 -14.90 0.47 -11.07
C THR A 77 -14.37 1.52 -10.10
N VAL A 78 -13.05 1.54 -9.91
CA VAL A 78 -12.29 2.71 -9.44
C VAL A 78 -11.51 3.28 -10.62
N SER A 79 -11.76 4.54 -10.95
CA SER A 79 -11.08 5.26 -12.03
C SER A 79 -9.87 6.02 -11.51
N LEU A 80 -8.72 5.76 -12.13
CA LEU A 80 -7.48 6.46 -11.85
C LEU A 80 -6.86 6.88 -13.19
N ASP A 81 -7.11 8.11 -13.64
CA ASP A 81 -6.53 8.67 -14.87
C ASP A 81 -5.05 9.06 -14.70
N PHE A 82 -4.43 9.60 -15.76
CA PHE A 82 -3.15 10.29 -15.67
C PHE A 82 -3.20 11.42 -14.62
N GLY A 83 -2.28 11.39 -13.66
CA GLY A 83 -2.25 12.29 -12.51
C GLY A 83 -3.01 11.79 -11.27
N CYS A 84 -3.90 10.80 -11.41
CA CYS A 84 -4.61 10.19 -10.28
C CYS A 84 -3.79 9.13 -9.54
N THR A 85 -2.68 8.66 -10.10
CA THR A 85 -1.85 7.57 -9.54
C THR A 85 -0.91 8.01 -8.42
N ARG A 86 -1.14 9.17 -7.79
CA ARG A 86 -0.45 9.56 -6.54
C ARG A 86 -1.10 8.85 -5.37
N THR A 87 -0.31 8.34 -4.43
CA THR A 87 -0.83 7.58 -3.27
C THR A 87 -2.04 8.25 -2.60
N GLY A 88 -1.97 9.53 -2.24
CA GLY A 88 -3.09 10.18 -1.54
C GLY A 88 -4.37 10.32 -2.39
N THR A 89 -4.24 10.47 -3.71
CA THR A 89 -5.41 10.40 -4.60
C THR A 89 -5.98 8.99 -4.65
N ILE A 90 -5.13 7.95 -4.70
CA ILE A 90 -5.60 6.56 -4.67
C ILE A 90 -6.31 6.27 -3.33
N MET A 91 -5.74 6.70 -2.19
CA MET A 91 -6.38 6.55 -0.88
C MET A 91 -7.73 7.27 -0.81
N HIS A 92 -7.87 8.47 -1.39
CA HIS A 92 -9.16 9.18 -1.49
C HIS A 92 -10.23 8.33 -2.19
N GLU A 93 -9.92 7.77 -3.37
CA GLU A 93 -10.86 6.93 -4.13
C GLU A 93 -11.16 5.59 -3.43
N LEU A 94 -10.21 5.05 -2.67
CA LEU A 94 -10.42 3.84 -1.86
C LEU A 94 -11.28 4.12 -0.62
N LEU A 95 -11.17 5.30 0.01
CA LEU A 95 -12.07 5.67 1.12
C LEU A 95 -13.52 5.83 0.64
N HIS A 96 -13.74 6.35 -0.58
CA HIS A 96 -15.06 6.26 -1.21
C HIS A 96 -15.53 4.80 -1.33
N ALA A 97 -14.72 3.91 -1.90
CA ALA A 97 -15.07 2.49 -2.01
C ALA A 97 -15.36 1.83 -0.64
N LEU A 98 -14.67 2.26 0.43
CA LEU A 98 -14.91 1.79 1.80
C LEU A 98 -16.20 2.32 2.44
N GLY A 99 -16.80 3.39 1.90
CA GLY A 99 -18.11 3.89 2.31
C GLY A 99 -18.19 5.36 2.71
N PHE A 100 -17.11 6.13 2.53
CA PHE A 100 -17.05 7.53 2.98
C PHE A 100 -17.40 8.52 1.86
N TYR A 101 -18.13 9.58 2.23
CA TYR A 101 -18.40 10.73 1.36
C TYR A 101 -17.40 11.86 1.64
N HIS A 102 -17.41 12.92 0.83
CA HIS A 102 -16.55 14.09 1.04
C HIS A 102 -16.90 14.84 2.34
N GLU A 103 -15.89 15.30 3.08
CA GLU A 103 -16.08 15.95 4.39
C GLU A 103 -16.94 17.22 4.28
N GLN A 104 -16.81 18.01 3.19
CA GLN A 104 -17.64 19.21 2.98
C GLN A 104 -19.12 18.94 2.64
N SER A 105 -19.53 17.68 2.59
CA SER A 105 -20.92 17.25 2.40
C SER A 105 -21.56 16.72 3.69
N ARG A 106 -20.89 16.81 4.85
CA ARG A 106 -21.52 16.59 6.16
C ARG A 106 -22.69 17.56 6.39
N SER A 107 -23.68 17.14 7.17
CA SER A 107 -24.85 17.97 7.50
C SER A 107 -24.51 19.24 8.28
N ASP A 108 -23.48 19.20 9.14
CA ASP A 108 -22.96 20.27 10.00
C ASP A 108 -21.92 21.17 9.32
N ARG A 109 -21.51 20.87 8.08
CA ARG A 109 -20.37 21.55 7.42
C ARG A 109 -20.52 23.08 7.34
N ASP A 110 -21.75 23.61 7.28
CA ASP A 110 -21.99 25.06 7.20
C ASP A 110 -21.56 25.80 8.48
N ASP A 111 -21.29 25.10 9.59
CA ASP A 111 -20.69 25.68 10.80
C ASP A 111 -19.18 25.93 10.63
N TYR A 112 -18.52 25.14 9.77
CA TYR A 112 -17.06 25.08 9.62
C TYR A 112 -16.54 25.71 8.32
N VAL A 113 -17.29 25.62 7.21
CA VAL A 113 -16.89 26.14 5.89
C VAL A 113 -17.99 26.97 5.25
N THR A 114 -17.58 28.00 4.51
CA THR A 114 -18.46 28.83 3.68
C THR A 114 -18.35 28.41 2.22
N ILE A 115 -19.51 28.19 1.56
CA ILE A 115 -19.60 27.85 0.14
C ILE A 115 -19.98 29.08 -0.69
N TYR A 116 -19.12 29.45 -1.63
CA TYR A 116 -19.37 30.55 -2.57
C TYR A 116 -20.03 30.03 -3.85
N TRP A 117 -21.34 29.78 -3.77
CA TRP A 117 -22.15 29.19 -4.84
C TRP A 117 -22.06 29.89 -6.20
N ASN A 118 -21.80 31.21 -6.22
CA ASN A 118 -21.65 32.01 -7.43
C ASN A 118 -20.32 31.78 -8.16
N PHE A 119 -19.34 31.16 -7.49
CA PHE A 119 -18.04 30.81 -8.08
C PHE A 119 -17.97 29.34 -8.53
N ILE A 120 -19.00 28.53 -8.29
CA ILE A 120 -19.04 27.14 -8.75
C ILE A 120 -19.48 27.08 -10.21
N SER A 121 -18.75 26.32 -11.03
CA SER A 121 -19.07 26.09 -12.44
C SER A 121 -20.49 25.55 -12.65
N SER A 122 -21.14 25.97 -13.73
CA SER A 122 -22.48 25.49 -14.09
C SER A 122 -22.50 23.96 -14.19
N GLY A 123 -23.58 23.34 -13.72
CA GLY A 123 -23.71 21.88 -13.60
C GLY A 123 -22.84 21.21 -12.52
N ARG A 124 -22.01 21.95 -11.76
CA ARG A 124 -21.17 21.39 -10.69
C ARG A 124 -21.62 21.69 -9.26
N LYS A 125 -22.69 22.47 -9.08
CA LYS A 125 -23.27 22.81 -7.76
C LYS A 125 -23.66 21.57 -6.94
N GLY A 126 -24.18 20.53 -7.58
CA GLY A 126 -24.53 19.24 -6.94
C GLY A 126 -23.40 18.57 -6.15
N ASN A 127 -22.12 18.85 -6.47
CA ASN A 127 -20.96 18.30 -5.74
C ASN A 127 -20.71 18.97 -4.37
N PHE A 128 -21.48 20.00 -4.04
CA PHE A 128 -21.39 20.77 -2.79
C PHE A 128 -22.66 20.68 -1.93
N GLU A 129 -23.63 19.87 -2.37
CA GLU A 129 -24.80 19.59 -1.55
C GLU A 129 -24.41 18.78 -0.31
N LYS A 130 -25.18 18.99 0.76
CA LYS A 130 -25.05 18.23 1.99
C LYS A 130 -25.88 16.97 1.90
N TYR A 131 -25.39 15.88 2.47
CA TYR A 131 -26.23 14.72 2.76
C TYR A 131 -26.90 14.88 4.13
N ASP A 132 -27.97 14.14 4.36
CA ASP A 132 -28.54 14.02 5.70
C ASP A 132 -27.59 13.24 6.65
N SER A 133 -27.79 13.43 7.95
CA SER A 133 -26.97 12.80 9.00
C SER A 133 -27.14 11.28 9.12
N LYS A 134 -28.10 10.68 8.40
CA LYS A 134 -28.27 9.22 8.31
C LYS A 134 -27.44 8.62 7.17
N SER A 135 -27.14 9.44 6.16
CA SER A 135 -26.38 9.08 4.95
C SER A 135 -24.89 9.43 5.08
N VAL A 136 -24.57 10.52 5.77
CA VAL A 136 -23.21 10.90 6.18
C VAL A 136 -23.19 11.02 7.70
N ASP A 137 -22.99 9.88 8.35
CA ASP A 137 -22.77 9.81 9.79
C ASP A 137 -21.40 10.41 10.14
N ALA A 138 -21.41 11.41 11.03
CA ALA A 138 -20.20 12.02 11.57
C ALA A 138 -19.43 11.07 12.51
N GLN A 139 -20.08 9.99 12.99
CA GLN A 139 -19.54 8.99 13.91
C GLN A 139 -18.96 9.61 15.20
N GLU A 140 -19.59 10.69 15.66
CA GLU A 140 -19.18 11.51 16.82
C GLU A 140 -17.77 12.13 16.66
N GLU A 141 -17.23 12.22 15.44
CA GLU A 141 -15.96 12.87 15.16
C GLU A 141 -16.16 14.36 14.79
N PRO A 142 -15.25 15.26 15.22
CA PRO A 142 -15.28 16.66 14.83
C PRO A 142 -15.10 16.83 13.31
N TYR A 143 -15.42 18.02 12.80
CA TYR A 143 -15.21 18.36 11.40
C TYR A 143 -13.71 18.45 11.09
N ASP A 144 -13.26 17.73 10.06
CA ASP A 144 -11.84 17.62 9.76
C ASP A 144 -11.43 18.35 8.48
N TYR A 145 -10.93 19.59 8.64
CA TYR A 145 -10.32 20.35 7.53
C TYR A 145 -9.16 19.60 6.86
N THR A 146 -8.46 18.73 7.60
CA THR A 146 -7.29 17.99 7.11
C THR A 146 -7.64 16.65 6.48
N SER A 147 -8.93 16.24 6.45
CA SER A 147 -9.37 14.98 5.86
C SER A 147 -8.94 14.88 4.40
N ILE A 148 -8.47 13.69 4.00
CA ILE A 148 -8.15 13.42 2.59
C ILE A 148 -9.39 13.55 1.69
N LEU A 149 -10.58 13.40 2.26
CA LEU A 149 -11.88 13.51 1.60
C LEU A 149 -12.40 14.94 1.49
N HIS A 150 -11.76 15.93 2.13
CA HIS A 150 -12.16 17.32 2.00
C HIS A 150 -11.79 17.88 0.60
N TYR A 151 -12.64 18.70 0.00
CA TYR A 151 -12.31 19.45 -1.22
C TYR A 151 -11.30 20.57 -0.97
N GLY A 152 -10.48 20.86 -1.98
CA GLY A 152 -9.62 22.04 -1.99
C GLY A 152 -10.42 23.33 -2.23
N PRO A 153 -9.85 24.50 -1.89
CA PRO A 153 -10.59 25.76 -1.87
C PRO A 153 -11.04 26.25 -3.25
N TYR A 154 -10.49 25.70 -4.33
CA TYR A 154 -10.80 26.04 -5.72
C TYR A 154 -11.59 24.94 -6.46
N ALA A 155 -12.11 23.92 -5.75
CA ALA A 155 -12.82 22.81 -6.37
C ALA A 155 -13.97 23.30 -7.27
N PHE A 156 -14.02 22.82 -8.52
CA PHE A 156 -15.00 23.20 -9.54
C PHE A 156 -15.20 24.71 -9.78
N SER A 157 -14.23 25.56 -9.41
CA SER A 157 -14.36 27.00 -9.58
C SER A 157 -14.46 27.41 -11.05
N ILE A 158 -15.22 28.46 -11.33
CA ILE A 158 -15.32 29.09 -12.66
C ILE A 158 -13.99 29.64 -13.17
N ASN A 159 -13.01 29.89 -12.29
CA ASN A 159 -11.67 30.35 -12.64
C ASN A 159 -10.64 29.97 -11.56
N ARG A 160 -9.35 30.17 -11.85
CA ARG A 160 -8.23 29.83 -10.96
C ARG A 160 -8.02 30.79 -9.76
N PHE A 161 -8.82 31.84 -9.62
CA PHE A 161 -8.61 32.93 -8.65
C PHE A 161 -9.68 32.96 -7.55
N ASN A 162 -10.90 32.55 -7.86
CA ASN A 162 -12.03 32.57 -6.95
C ASN A 162 -12.14 31.25 -6.17
N LYS A 163 -12.11 31.33 -4.84
CA LYS A 163 -12.32 30.16 -3.96
C LYS A 163 -13.81 29.82 -3.91
N THR A 164 -14.17 28.57 -4.15
CA THR A 164 -15.54 28.04 -3.97
C THR A 164 -15.80 27.61 -2.54
N LEU A 165 -14.75 27.27 -1.78
CA LEU A 165 -14.83 26.75 -0.42
C LEU A 165 -13.79 27.44 0.47
N VAL A 166 -14.22 27.98 1.61
CA VAL A 166 -13.34 28.73 2.54
C VAL A 166 -13.62 28.28 3.98
N PRO A 167 -12.60 27.81 4.74
CA PRO A 167 -12.73 27.55 6.17
C PRO A 167 -13.07 28.82 6.96
N LYS A 168 -13.91 28.69 7.98
CA LYS A 168 -14.18 29.77 8.94
C LYS A 168 -13.10 29.88 10.02
N GLU A 169 -12.43 28.77 10.34
CA GLU A 169 -11.29 28.77 11.26
C GLU A 169 -10.09 29.46 10.61
N ASN A 170 -9.50 30.43 11.31
CA ASN A 170 -8.39 31.21 10.79
C ASN A 170 -7.12 30.34 10.67
N GLY A 171 -6.49 30.36 9.49
CA GLY A 171 -5.30 29.56 9.20
C GLY A 171 -5.56 28.10 8.82
N ALA A 172 -6.80 27.60 8.96
CA ALA A 172 -7.14 26.23 8.57
C ALA A 172 -6.92 25.99 7.06
N ARG A 173 -6.40 24.80 6.72
CA ARG A 173 -6.02 24.41 5.35
C ARG A 173 -6.82 23.19 4.94
N ILE A 174 -7.41 23.24 3.74
CA ILE A 174 -8.32 22.21 3.21
C ILE A 174 -7.86 21.65 1.88
N GLY A 175 -8.21 20.39 1.62
CA GLY A 175 -7.95 19.73 0.33
C GLY A 175 -6.55 19.14 0.17
N GLN A 176 -5.89 18.76 1.26
CA GLN A 176 -4.65 17.98 1.18
C GLN A 176 -4.91 16.62 0.50
N ARG A 177 -3.89 16.11 -0.21
CA ARG A 177 -3.94 14.83 -0.95
C ARG A 177 -2.66 14.02 -0.72
N SER A 178 -2.16 14.07 0.51
CA SER A 178 -0.94 13.40 0.95
C SER A 178 -1.25 12.17 1.81
N ARG A 179 -2.12 12.32 2.81
CA ARG A 179 -2.30 11.32 3.88
C ARG A 179 -3.76 11.12 4.27
N LEU A 180 -4.05 10.02 4.95
CA LEU A 180 -5.22 9.97 5.83
C LEU A 180 -4.97 10.87 7.04
N SER A 181 -5.98 11.59 7.52
CA SER A 181 -5.92 12.21 8.85
C SER A 181 -6.15 11.17 9.94
N GLU A 182 -5.91 11.55 11.20
CA GLU A 182 -6.27 10.70 12.35
C GLU A 182 -7.79 10.46 12.42
N ILE A 183 -8.59 11.45 12.03
CA ILE A 183 -10.05 11.36 11.99
C ILE A 183 -10.51 10.46 10.83
N ASP A 184 -9.89 10.50 9.65
CA ASP A 184 -10.14 9.55 8.55
C ASP A 184 -9.92 8.11 9.05
N ILE A 185 -8.81 7.87 9.75
CA ILE A 185 -8.47 6.55 10.31
C ILE A 185 -9.49 6.12 11.39
N ASN A 186 -9.89 7.03 12.28
CA ASN A 186 -10.84 6.74 13.35
C ASN A 186 -12.26 6.47 12.82
N LYS A 187 -12.72 7.22 11.81
CA LYS A 187 -13.96 6.96 11.07
C LYS A 187 -13.94 5.58 10.38
N ILE A 188 -12.83 5.17 9.76
CA ILE A 188 -12.70 3.79 9.26
C ILE A 188 -12.76 2.79 10.41
N ARG A 189 -12.08 3.06 11.53
CA ARG A 189 -12.02 2.16 12.69
C ARG A 189 -13.37 1.91 13.35
N LYS A 190 -14.18 2.96 13.48
CA LYS A 190 -15.56 2.93 13.98
C LYS A 190 -16.48 2.20 12.98
N LEU A 191 -16.51 2.62 11.71
CA LEU A 191 -17.39 2.03 10.69
C LEU A 191 -17.18 0.51 10.49
N TYR A 192 -15.92 0.04 10.53
CA TYR A 192 -15.57 -1.37 10.35
C TYR A 192 -15.37 -2.14 11.67
N LYS A 193 -15.74 -1.54 12.82
CA LYS A 193 -15.70 -2.19 14.15
C LYS A 193 -14.34 -2.83 14.47
N CYS A 194 -13.25 -2.14 14.12
CA CYS A 194 -11.91 -2.71 14.12
C CYS A 194 -11.44 -3.22 15.50
N GLN A 195 -11.92 -2.60 16.57
CA GLN A 195 -11.62 -3.03 17.94
C GLN A 195 -12.23 -4.39 18.27
N GLU A 196 -13.47 -4.65 17.82
CA GLU A 196 -14.15 -5.95 17.97
C GLU A 196 -13.38 -7.03 17.19
N LYS A 197 -13.01 -6.74 15.94
CA LYS A 197 -12.19 -7.63 15.08
C LYS A 197 -10.84 -7.98 15.73
N ALA A 198 -10.13 -6.98 16.28
CA ALA A 198 -8.85 -7.19 16.96
C ALA A 198 -8.99 -8.01 18.27
N ASN A 199 -10.07 -7.80 19.03
CA ASN A 199 -10.36 -8.58 20.24
C ASN A 199 -10.67 -10.05 19.92
N ASN A 200 -11.47 -10.31 18.88
CA ASN A 200 -11.78 -11.66 18.42
C ASN A 200 -10.53 -12.40 17.91
N GLY A 201 -9.62 -11.69 17.23
CA GLY A 201 -8.32 -12.23 16.82
C GLY A 201 -7.40 -12.64 17.99
N LYS A 202 -7.53 -12.01 19.17
CA LYS A 202 -6.82 -12.42 20.40
C LYS A 202 -7.46 -13.69 21.01
N SER A 203 -8.78 -13.81 21.00
CA SER A 203 -9.50 -14.95 21.59
C SER A 203 -9.15 -16.29 20.92
N SER A 204 -8.95 -16.30 19.59
CA SER A 204 -8.55 -17.51 18.86
C SER A 204 -7.14 -18.02 19.17
N LYS A 205 -6.26 -17.22 19.80
CA LYS A 205 -4.92 -17.67 20.24
C LYS A 205 -4.92 -18.35 21.62
N ASN A 206 -6.06 -18.38 22.32
CA ASN A 206 -6.19 -18.96 23.66
C ASN A 206 -7.08 -20.22 23.72
N ARG A 207 -7.26 -20.94 22.60
CA ARG A 207 -7.82 -22.29 22.66
C ARG A 207 -6.75 -23.25 23.19
N LYS A 208 -6.79 -23.48 24.51
CA LYS A 208 -5.88 -24.36 25.26
C LYS A 208 -5.61 -25.67 24.51
N GLN A 209 -4.35 -26.11 24.50
CA GLN A 209 -4.02 -27.49 24.22
C GLN A 209 -4.82 -28.37 25.20
N VAL A 210 -5.73 -29.19 24.67
CA VAL A 210 -6.27 -30.33 25.40
C VAL A 210 -5.27 -31.46 25.18
N PRO A 211 -4.60 -31.98 26.23
CA PRO A 211 -3.78 -33.16 26.06
C PRO A 211 -4.73 -34.35 25.85
N PHE A 212 -4.65 -35.01 24.70
CA PHE A 212 -5.33 -36.29 24.51
C PHE A 212 -4.34 -37.43 24.37
N ARG A 213 -4.69 -38.48 25.10
CA ARG A 213 -3.90 -39.63 25.52
C ARG A 213 -3.64 -40.57 24.34
N SER A 214 -2.49 -41.23 24.36
CA SER A 214 -2.24 -42.42 23.54
C SER A 214 -2.93 -43.63 24.17
N GLU A 215 -3.83 -44.27 23.43
CA GLU A 215 -4.29 -45.63 23.70
C GLU A 215 -4.28 -46.37 22.36
N ASP A 216 -3.40 -47.37 22.25
CA ASP A 216 -3.39 -48.36 21.18
C ASP A 216 -4.56 -49.34 21.42
N GLU A 217 -5.22 -49.82 20.36
CA GLU A 217 -5.68 -51.22 20.27
C GLU A 217 -6.15 -51.55 18.84
N ASP A 218 -5.93 -52.82 18.44
CA ASP A 218 -6.21 -53.37 17.12
C ASP A 218 -7.71 -53.51 16.80
N PHE A 219 -8.08 -53.56 15.52
CA PHE A 219 -8.86 -54.72 15.02
C PHE A 219 -8.82 -54.93 13.49
N GLU A 220 -9.30 -56.11 13.09
CA GLU A 220 -8.92 -56.87 11.90
C GLU A 220 -9.54 -56.47 10.54
N GLU A 221 -8.86 -56.97 9.51
CA GLU A 221 -9.24 -57.02 8.10
C GLU A 221 -10.38 -58.03 7.83
N THR A 222 -11.36 -57.69 6.98
CA THR A 222 -12.16 -58.72 6.28
C THR A 222 -12.38 -58.40 4.80
N VAL A 223 -12.00 -59.37 3.97
CA VAL A 223 -12.13 -59.36 2.50
C VAL A 223 -13.46 -59.98 2.07
N THR A 224 -14.17 -59.39 1.11
CA THR A 224 -15.15 -60.11 0.27
C THR A 224 -15.14 -59.66 -1.20
N THR A 225 -15.69 -60.49 -2.08
CA THR A 225 -15.28 -60.64 -3.49
C THR A 225 -16.23 -60.06 -4.53
N ARG A 226 -15.70 -59.83 -5.75
CA ARG A 226 -16.46 -59.52 -6.98
C ARG A 226 -17.41 -60.68 -7.38
N PRO A 227 -18.35 -60.44 -8.31
CA PRO A 227 -18.08 -60.93 -9.68
C PRO A 227 -18.41 -59.97 -10.84
N THR A 228 -17.94 -60.39 -12.01
CA THR A 228 -17.81 -59.73 -13.32
C THR A 228 -19.09 -59.61 -14.16
N ARG A 229 -19.08 -58.69 -15.16
CA ARG A 229 -19.50 -58.95 -16.57
C ARG A 229 -19.09 -57.83 -17.55
N ARG A 230 -18.71 -58.23 -18.78
CA ARG A 230 -18.62 -57.45 -20.03
C ARG A 230 -19.36 -58.26 -21.10
N PRO A 231 -20.09 -57.65 -22.07
CA PRO A 231 -19.54 -57.37 -23.41
C PRO A 231 -20.11 -56.08 -24.08
N VAL A 232 -19.85 -55.66 -25.35
CA VAL A 232 -18.70 -55.62 -26.29
C VAL A 232 -19.01 -54.57 -27.41
N TYR A 233 -17.98 -54.01 -28.09
CA TYR A 233 -17.95 -53.19 -29.34
C TYR A 233 -19.13 -52.29 -29.79
N THR A 234 -18.80 -51.03 -30.10
CA THR A 234 -18.80 -50.53 -31.51
C THR A 234 -17.93 -49.28 -31.67
N THR A 235 -17.53 -48.98 -32.90
CA THR A 235 -16.47 -48.02 -33.27
C THR A 235 -16.99 -46.63 -33.66
N SER A 236 -16.29 -45.58 -33.25
CA SER A 236 -16.13 -44.37 -34.06
C SER A 236 -14.91 -43.57 -33.60
N ALA A 237 -13.93 -43.40 -34.49
CA ALA A 237 -12.74 -42.60 -34.22
C ALA A 237 -13.04 -41.12 -34.46
N ARG A 238 -12.99 -40.30 -33.40
CA ARG A 238 -12.98 -38.83 -33.55
C ARG A 238 -11.70 -38.29 -32.90
N THR A 239 -10.81 -37.77 -33.75
CA THR A 239 -9.51 -37.21 -33.37
C THR A 239 -9.66 -35.94 -32.54
N SER A 240 -9.80 -36.10 -31.22
CA SER A 240 -9.64 -35.01 -30.27
C SER A 240 -8.14 -34.83 -29.99
N ARG A 241 -7.56 -33.71 -30.42
CA ARG A 241 -6.22 -33.29 -29.99
C ARG A 241 -6.27 -33.03 -28.48
N ARG A 242 -5.77 -33.99 -27.70
CA ARG A 242 -5.58 -33.86 -26.25
C ARG A 242 -4.60 -32.71 -25.98
N ARG A 243 -5.13 -31.49 -25.83
CA ARG A 243 -4.37 -30.33 -25.41
C ARG A 243 -3.93 -30.59 -23.97
N THR A 244 -2.66 -30.91 -23.78
CA THR A 244 -2.06 -31.07 -22.47
C THR A 244 -2.05 -29.70 -21.79
N THR A 245 -3.13 -29.38 -21.08
CA THR A 245 -3.15 -28.28 -20.13
C THR A 245 -2.26 -28.69 -18.98
N THR A 246 -0.98 -28.31 -19.06
CA THR A 246 -0.14 -28.18 -17.88
C THR A 246 -0.85 -27.22 -16.93
N THR A 247 -1.37 -27.74 -15.83
CA THR A 247 -1.98 -26.94 -14.76
C THR A 247 -0.86 -26.17 -14.06
N THR A 248 -0.45 -25.06 -14.68
CA THR A 248 0.39 -24.07 -14.03
C THR A 248 -0.46 -23.40 -12.98
N THR A 249 -0.38 -23.87 -11.74
CA THR A 249 -0.89 -23.14 -10.57
C THR A 249 -0.18 -21.79 -10.52
N GLU A 250 -0.88 -20.73 -10.94
CA GLU A 250 -0.47 -19.37 -10.64
C GLU A 250 -0.51 -19.18 -9.11
N PRO A 251 0.43 -18.44 -8.50
CA PRO A 251 0.40 -18.18 -7.07
C PRO A 251 -0.87 -17.41 -6.71
N SER A 252 -1.59 -17.83 -5.68
CA SER A 252 -2.83 -17.18 -5.24
C SER A 252 -2.51 -15.80 -4.67
N ILE A 253 -3.29 -14.79 -5.04
CA ILE A 253 -2.96 -13.39 -4.78
C ILE A 253 -3.71 -12.88 -3.51
N THR A 254 -4.22 -13.85 -2.73
CA THR A 254 -4.09 -13.85 -1.26
C THR A 254 -2.64 -13.65 -0.77
N GLN A 255 -1.62 -13.84 -1.62
CA GLN A 255 -0.25 -13.38 -1.44
C GLN A 255 0.12 -12.23 -2.40
N LEU A 256 -0.49 -11.05 -2.26
CA LEU A 256 0.34 -9.84 -2.40
C LEU A 256 1.23 -9.79 -1.17
N PRO A 257 2.57 -9.90 -1.31
CA PRO A 257 3.41 -9.92 -0.14
C PRO A 257 3.58 -8.51 0.41
N MET A 258 2.70 -8.13 1.34
CA MET A 258 3.17 -7.37 2.49
C MET A 258 4.32 -8.19 3.07
N CYS A 259 5.54 -7.68 3.07
CA CYS A 259 6.72 -8.53 3.26
C CYS A 259 6.71 -9.33 4.58
N LYS A 260 6.03 -8.80 5.60
CA LYS A 260 5.64 -9.49 6.86
C LYS A 260 5.05 -10.91 6.67
N ASN A 261 4.53 -11.26 5.49
CA ASN A 261 3.94 -12.58 5.16
C ASN A 261 4.95 -13.61 4.62
N TYR A 262 6.20 -13.23 4.33
CA TYR A 262 7.25 -14.18 3.98
C TYR A 262 8.05 -14.58 5.22
N GLU A 263 8.20 -15.89 5.45
CA GLU A 263 9.16 -16.43 6.42
C GLU A 263 10.57 -15.90 6.14
N ASN A 264 11.28 -15.51 7.20
CA ASN A 264 12.64 -14.96 7.16
C ASN A 264 12.81 -13.71 6.27
N SER A 265 11.75 -12.92 6.09
CA SER A 265 11.83 -11.57 5.55
C SER A 265 12.28 -10.55 6.60
N VAL A 266 12.88 -9.46 6.12
CA VAL A 266 13.13 -8.24 6.91
C VAL A 266 12.27 -7.13 6.32
N PHE A 267 11.45 -6.48 7.12
CA PHE A 267 10.60 -5.37 6.69
C PHE A 267 10.65 -4.21 7.67
N CYS A 268 10.71 -2.98 7.17
CA CYS A 268 10.49 -1.78 7.95
C CYS A 268 9.79 -0.68 7.14
N ASN A 269 8.70 -0.14 7.70
CA ASN A 269 8.00 1.05 7.23
C ASN A 269 8.53 2.35 7.87
N PHE A 270 9.54 2.24 8.73
CA PHE A 270 10.19 3.31 9.49
C PHE A 270 9.25 4.21 10.33
N ASN A 271 8.06 3.73 10.66
CA ASN A 271 7.09 4.50 11.43
C ASN A 271 7.51 4.54 12.91
N ARG A 272 8.22 5.61 13.31
CA ARG A 272 8.75 5.87 14.66
C ARG A 272 9.84 4.92 15.17
N GLU A 273 10.16 3.84 14.46
CA GLU A 273 11.26 2.93 14.79
C GLU A 273 12.09 2.53 13.55
N LYS A 274 13.31 1.99 13.77
CA LYS A 274 14.17 1.48 12.69
C LYS A 274 14.04 -0.03 12.43
N CYS A 275 13.18 -0.77 13.15
CA CYS A 275 12.98 -2.22 12.99
C CYS A 275 14.28 -3.07 12.98
N GLY A 276 15.29 -2.69 13.78
CA GLY A 276 16.59 -3.37 13.82
C GLY A 276 17.56 -3.00 12.69
N PHE A 277 17.25 -2.02 11.83
CA PHE A 277 18.22 -1.42 10.93
C PHE A 277 19.12 -0.41 11.66
N GLU A 278 20.41 -0.42 11.33
CA GLU A 278 21.45 0.34 12.04
C GLU A 278 22.16 1.35 11.12
N ASN A 279 22.58 2.49 11.68
CA ASN A 279 23.39 3.47 10.96
C ASN A 279 24.87 3.08 10.98
N ALA A 280 25.54 3.21 9.84
CA ALA A 280 26.96 2.91 9.65
C ALA A 280 27.65 3.85 8.63
N GLY A 281 27.08 5.05 8.43
CA GLY A 281 27.58 6.06 7.50
C GLY A 281 28.57 7.04 8.13
N GLU A 282 28.99 8.02 7.34
CA GLU A 282 29.62 9.25 7.85
C GLU A 282 28.60 10.14 8.57
N PHE A 283 27.31 10.01 8.21
CA PHE A 283 26.18 10.57 8.92
C PHE A 283 25.00 9.59 8.91
N ASP A 284 23.99 9.91 9.71
CA ASP A 284 22.91 9.00 10.07
C ASP A 284 21.67 9.17 9.19
N TRP A 285 21.00 8.05 8.88
CA TRP A 285 19.60 8.09 8.52
C TRP A 285 18.77 8.41 9.76
N VAL A 286 17.96 9.46 9.70
CA VAL A 286 17.08 9.89 10.80
C VAL A 286 15.63 9.51 10.51
N ILE A 287 14.89 9.15 11.56
CA ILE A 287 13.45 8.96 11.46
C ILE A 287 12.83 10.35 11.40
N PHE A 288 12.11 10.66 10.33
CA PHE A 288 11.57 11.97 10.05
C PHE A 288 10.08 11.88 9.71
N ASP A 289 9.29 12.86 10.16
CA ASP A 289 7.89 13.03 9.78
C ASP A 289 7.67 14.49 9.36
N GLY A 290 6.93 14.70 8.27
CA GLY A 290 6.82 16.01 7.62
C GLY A 290 7.26 16.03 6.16
N SER A 291 7.35 17.24 5.63
CA SER A 291 8.04 17.53 4.36
C SER A 291 9.53 17.72 4.65
N THR A 292 10.43 17.42 3.72
CA THR A 292 11.86 17.70 3.92
C THR A 292 12.14 19.17 4.22
N PRO A 293 13.12 19.50 5.11
CA PRO A 293 13.41 20.87 5.49
C PRO A 293 13.86 21.75 4.31
N THR A 294 14.56 21.16 3.33
CA THR A 294 15.13 21.91 2.20
C THR A 294 14.10 22.20 1.12
N GLU A 295 13.91 23.48 0.78
CA GLU A 295 13.07 23.86 -0.36
C GLU A 295 13.52 23.18 -1.67
N LYS A 296 12.53 22.67 -2.43
CA LYS A 296 12.73 21.97 -3.71
C LYS A 296 13.47 20.63 -3.56
N THR A 297 13.35 20.01 -2.40
CA THR A 297 13.62 18.58 -2.17
C THR A 297 12.36 17.85 -1.72
N GLY A 298 12.41 16.53 -1.59
CA GLY A 298 11.25 15.73 -1.22
C GLY A 298 11.55 14.55 -0.27
N PRO A 299 10.50 13.98 0.36
CA PRO A 299 9.09 14.19 0.06
C PRO A 299 8.55 15.57 0.49
N ILE A 300 7.69 16.14 -0.37
CA ILE A 300 6.95 17.38 -0.09
C ILE A 300 5.71 17.07 0.78
N GLU A 301 5.29 15.82 0.80
CA GLU A 301 4.03 15.36 1.37
C GLU A 301 4.29 14.79 2.78
N ASN A 302 3.65 15.37 3.79
CA ASN A 302 3.68 14.89 5.17
C ASN A 302 2.66 13.74 5.31
N PHE A 303 3.14 12.53 5.61
CA PHE A 303 2.33 11.31 5.64
C PHE A 303 1.69 10.96 6.99
N ALA A 304 1.93 11.72 8.07
CA ALA A 304 1.58 11.37 9.46
C ALA A 304 2.08 9.98 9.92
N ARG A 305 3.09 9.47 9.22
CA ARG A 305 3.91 8.32 9.58
C ARG A 305 5.33 8.64 9.17
N SER A 306 6.27 8.28 10.03
CA SER A 306 7.67 8.61 9.78
C SER A 306 8.26 7.74 8.65
N TYR A 307 9.29 8.27 8.02
CA TYR A 307 10.14 7.60 7.04
C TYR A 307 11.62 7.81 7.43
N LEU A 308 12.57 7.18 6.72
CA LEU A 308 14.00 7.49 6.92
C LEU A 308 14.49 8.56 5.95
N LEU A 309 15.14 9.59 6.49
CA LEU A 309 15.73 10.70 5.77
C LEU A 309 17.25 10.69 5.93
N ALA A 310 17.97 10.82 4.82
CA ALA A 310 19.36 11.25 4.76
C ALA A 310 19.36 12.72 4.29
N GLU A 311 19.44 13.64 5.25
CA GLU A 311 19.42 15.08 4.98
C GLU A 311 20.78 15.57 4.45
N ALA A 312 20.76 16.27 3.33
CA ALA A 312 21.93 16.78 2.64
C ALA A 312 22.47 18.09 3.24
N THR A 313 21.62 18.87 3.93
CA THR A 313 22.02 20.07 4.68
C THR A 313 23.15 19.74 5.65
N GLY A 314 24.30 20.40 5.49
CA GLY A 314 25.49 20.15 6.32
C GLY A 314 26.24 18.82 6.03
N ASN A 315 25.72 17.96 5.15
CA ASN A 315 26.30 16.65 4.83
C ASN A 315 26.78 16.50 3.38
N THR A 316 26.95 17.60 2.64
CA THR A 316 27.31 17.59 1.21
C THR A 316 28.49 16.67 0.84
N LYS A 317 28.28 15.81 -0.16
CA LYS A 317 29.19 14.73 -0.62
C LYS A 317 29.51 13.63 0.39
N ARG A 318 28.85 13.59 1.54
CA ARG A 318 29.03 12.52 2.55
C ARG A 318 28.04 11.39 2.29
N THR A 319 28.27 10.27 2.95
CA THR A 319 27.46 9.04 2.82
C THR A 319 26.70 8.70 4.09
N ALA A 320 25.40 8.45 3.96
CA ALA A 320 24.59 7.79 4.99
C ALA A 320 24.39 6.33 4.60
N ILE A 321 24.71 5.40 5.50
CA ILE A 321 24.60 3.96 5.26
C ILE A 321 23.65 3.37 6.30
N LEU A 322 22.59 2.73 5.83
CA LEU A 322 21.68 1.92 6.64
C LEU A 322 22.02 0.44 6.42
N LYS A 323 22.30 -0.29 7.50
CA LYS A 323 22.54 -1.74 7.52
C LYS A 323 21.29 -2.49 7.96
N SER A 324 20.97 -3.58 7.28
CA SER A 324 19.94 -4.54 7.73
C SER A 324 20.43 -5.39 8.90
N PRO A 325 19.51 -6.01 9.66
CA PRO A 325 19.80 -7.24 10.39
C PRO A 325 20.54 -8.28 9.53
N THR A 326 21.29 -9.18 10.18
CA THR A 326 22.10 -10.20 9.50
C THR A 326 21.22 -11.27 8.83
N ILE A 327 21.52 -11.58 7.57
CA ILE A 327 20.88 -12.62 6.77
C ILE A 327 21.87 -13.77 6.56
N ALA A 328 21.65 -14.86 7.31
CA ALA A 328 22.55 -16.02 7.34
C ALA A 328 22.32 -17.03 6.19
N GLU A 329 21.10 -17.11 5.66
CA GLU A 329 20.71 -18.14 4.70
C GLU A 329 21.11 -17.80 3.26
N LYS A 330 21.71 -18.76 2.56
CA LYS A 330 22.01 -18.63 1.13
C LYS A 330 20.73 -18.56 0.29
N GLY A 331 20.76 -17.78 -0.79
CA GLY A 331 19.66 -17.78 -1.76
C GLY A 331 19.60 -16.53 -2.61
N ARG A 332 18.63 -16.51 -3.53
CA ARG A 332 18.22 -15.27 -4.20
C ARG A 332 17.33 -14.48 -3.26
N TYR A 333 17.52 -13.17 -3.22
CA TYR A 333 16.73 -12.22 -2.45
C TYR A 333 16.29 -11.06 -3.32
N CYS A 334 15.08 -10.55 -3.08
CA CYS A 334 14.63 -9.25 -3.54
C CYS A 334 14.79 -8.22 -2.42
N VAL A 335 15.40 -7.08 -2.75
CA VAL A 335 15.40 -5.87 -1.93
C VAL A 335 14.47 -4.88 -2.61
N GLU A 336 13.37 -4.51 -1.97
CA GLU A 336 12.39 -3.57 -2.51
C GLU A 336 12.07 -2.47 -1.49
N PHE A 337 11.94 -1.24 -1.96
CA PHE A 337 11.65 -0.08 -1.10
C PHE A 337 11.04 1.07 -1.89
N MET A 338 10.36 1.95 -1.17
CA MET A 338 9.95 3.25 -1.66
C MET A 338 11.08 4.26 -1.41
N TYR A 339 11.23 5.23 -2.32
CA TYR A 339 12.25 6.27 -2.19
C TYR A 339 11.75 7.64 -2.68
N ASN A 340 12.33 8.71 -2.12
CA ASN A 340 12.23 10.06 -2.66
C ASN A 340 13.64 10.58 -2.96
N MET A 341 13.84 11.12 -4.15
CA MET A 341 15.11 11.68 -4.64
C MET A 341 14.81 12.89 -5.53
N TRP A 342 14.10 13.87 -4.98
CA TRP A 342 13.80 15.12 -5.68
C TRP A 342 14.84 16.18 -5.32
N GLY A 343 15.49 16.78 -6.32
CA GLY A 343 16.46 17.85 -6.09
C GLY A 343 17.33 18.17 -7.30
N SER A 344 17.88 19.39 -7.36
CA SER A 344 18.76 19.79 -8.47
C SER A 344 20.23 19.40 -8.26
N LYS A 345 20.56 18.79 -7.12
CA LYS A 345 21.91 18.37 -6.73
C LYS A 345 21.95 16.95 -6.16
N MET A 346 20.95 16.12 -6.45
CA MET A 346 20.92 14.70 -6.08
C MET A 346 22.23 13.98 -6.43
N GLY A 347 22.71 13.15 -5.50
CA GLY A 347 23.71 12.12 -5.77
C GLY A 347 23.05 10.80 -6.13
N ASN A 348 23.34 9.75 -5.36
CA ASN A 348 23.00 8.37 -5.69
C ASN A 348 22.50 7.63 -4.44
N LEU A 349 21.51 6.75 -4.61
CA LEU A 349 21.07 5.77 -3.62
C LEU A 349 21.45 4.37 -4.12
N LYS A 350 22.38 3.71 -3.43
CA LYS A 350 22.90 2.37 -3.79
C LYS A 350 22.36 1.28 -2.88
N VAL A 351 22.11 0.10 -3.46
CA VAL A 351 21.94 -1.15 -2.73
C VAL A 351 23.23 -1.95 -2.83
N GLN A 352 23.77 -2.40 -1.69
CA GLN A 352 24.99 -3.21 -1.62
C GLN A 352 24.78 -4.43 -0.72
N VAL A 353 25.60 -5.47 -0.90
CA VAL A 353 25.75 -6.59 0.03
C VAL A 353 27.11 -6.50 0.70
N GLU A 354 27.13 -6.40 2.03
CA GLU A 354 28.33 -6.63 2.84
C GLU A 354 28.34 -8.11 3.27
N LYS A 355 29.40 -8.83 2.91
CA LYS A 355 29.61 -10.23 3.31
C LYS A 355 30.28 -10.32 4.67
N GLN A 356 30.19 -11.49 5.30
CA GLN A 356 30.85 -11.81 6.58
C GLN A 356 32.36 -11.54 6.61
N ASN A 357 33.04 -11.58 5.45
CA ASN A 357 34.47 -11.26 5.33
C ASN A 357 34.75 -9.76 5.02
N GLY A 358 33.77 -8.88 5.23
CA GLY A 358 33.88 -7.44 4.98
C GLY A 358 33.81 -7.01 3.51
N VAL A 359 33.75 -7.96 2.55
CA VAL A 359 33.66 -7.62 1.11
C VAL A 359 32.29 -7.04 0.79
N ILE A 360 32.27 -5.82 0.26
CA ILE A 360 31.08 -5.11 -0.21
C ILE A 360 30.93 -5.35 -1.71
N LEU A 361 29.71 -5.67 -2.16
CA LEU A 361 29.34 -5.79 -3.57
C LEU A 361 28.17 -4.84 -3.90
N ASP A 362 28.31 -4.03 -4.94
CA ASP A 362 27.20 -3.24 -5.48
C ASP A 362 26.18 -4.16 -6.15
N VAL A 363 24.88 -3.97 -5.84
CA VAL A 363 23.74 -4.68 -6.45
C VAL A 363 23.06 -3.81 -7.50
N GLY A 364 22.94 -2.52 -7.24
CA GLY A 364 22.35 -1.54 -8.15
C GLY A 364 22.26 -0.15 -7.52
N GLU A 365 21.91 0.85 -8.33
CA GLU A 365 21.81 2.24 -7.89
C GLU A 365 20.65 2.99 -8.56
N ILE A 366 20.20 4.04 -7.88
CA ILE A 366 19.27 5.07 -8.37
C ILE A 366 20.05 6.39 -8.33
N SER A 367 20.05 7.14 -9.42
CA SER A 367 20.99 8.24 -9.61
C SER A 367 20.31 9.51 -10.13
N GLY A 368 20.71 10.66 -9.59
CA GLY A 368 20.18 11.96 -10.01
C GLY A 368 18.74 12.25 -9.55
N ASN A 369 18.11 13.24 -10.20
CA ASN A 369 16.77 13.71 -9.87
C ASN A 369 15.68 12.75 -10.39
N GLN A 370 14.82 12.29 -9.49
CA GLN A 370 13.78 11.27 -9.75
C GLN A 370 12.36 11.86 -9.79
N GLY A 371 12.25 13.20 -9.83
CA GLY A 371 10.96 13.90 -9.88
C GLY A 371 10.29 14.02 -8.51
N GLN A 372 9.10 14.63 -8.48
CA GLN A 372 8.33 14.83 -7.25
C GLN A 372 7.54 13.58 -6.86
N GLY A 373 7.40 13.36 -5.54
CA GLY A 373 6.62 12.25 -4.98
C GLY A 373 7.45 10.98 -4.76
N TRP A 374 6.85 10.01 -4.08
CA TRP A 374 7.49 8.73 -3.82
C TRP A 374 7.55 7.87 -5.09
N ASN A 375 8.69 7.22 -5.29
CA ASN A 375 8.94 6.19 -6.28
C ASN A 375 9.20 4.85 -5.58
N SER A 376 9.33 3.77 -6.35
CA SER A 376 9.58 2.41 -5.88
C SER A 376 10.77 1.82 -6.62
N ALA A 377 11.65 1.09 -5.94
CA ALA A 377 12.75 0.36 -6.57
C ALA A 377 12.80 -1.10 -6.11
N GLN A 378 13.28 -1.97 -6.98
CA GLN A 378 13.46 -3.40 -6.73
C GLN A 378 14.81 -3.88 -7.27
N PHE A 379 15.59 -4.54 -6.42
CA PHE A 379 16.93 -5.05 -6.74
C PHE A 379 17.06 -6.52 -6.32
N SER A 380 17.33 -7.41 -7.29
CA SER A 380 17.58 -8.83 -7.00
C SER A 380 19.06 -9.08 -6.73
N THR A 381 19.37 -9.78 -5.65
CA THR A 381 20.73 -10.20 -5.27
C THR A 381 20.79 -11.70 -4.96
N ASN A 382 22.00 -12.25 -4.86
CA ASN A 382 22.25 -13.65 -4.54
C ASN A 382 23.23 -13.78 -3.36
N LEU A 383 22.69 -14.05 -2.18
CA LEU A 383 23.44 -14.18 -0.94
C LEU A 383 24.08 -15.57 -0.82
N LYS A 384 25.31 -15.60 -0.32
CA LYS A 384 26.03 -16.86 -0.01
C LYS A 384 25.72 -17.28 1.43
N GLN A 385 26.03 -18.52 1.79
CA GLN A 385 25.89 -18.97 3.17
C GLN A 385 26.84 -18.18 4.07
N GLY A 386 26.37 -17.76 5.24
CA GLY A 386 27.12 -16.95 6.20
C GLY A 386 26.46 -15.59 6.45
N ASN A 387 27.05 -14.79 7.32
CA ASN A 387 26.43 -13.56 7.80
C ASN A 387 26.53 -12.43 6.77
N ASN A 388 25.51 -12.26 5.93
CA ASN A 388 25.41 -11.15 4.98
C ASN A 388 24.58 -10.00 5.57
N VAL A 389 24.86 -8.77 5.16
CA VAL A 389 24.09 -7.57 5.49
C VAL A 389 23.75 -6.81 4.21
N ILE A 390 22.49 -6.41 4.05
CA ILE A 390 22.09 -5.48 2.99
C ILE A 390 22.37 -4.05 3.46
N ARG A 391 22.94 -3.24 2.58
CA ARG A 391 23.24 -1.82 2.81
C ARG A 391 22.45 -0.95 1.85
N LEU A 392 21.80 0.08 2.36
CA LEU A 392 21.31 1.22 1.58
C LEU A 392 22.24 2.40 1.84
N LEU A 393 22.97 2.82 0.81
CA LEU A 393 23.94 3.92 0.88
C LEU A 393 23.38 5.11 0.10
N ALA A 394 23.04 6.19 0.79
CA ALA A 394 22.75 7.49 0.17
C ALA A 394 24.02 8.34 0.14
N LEU A 395 24.50 8.64 -1.07
CA LEU A 395 25.46 9.70 -1.31
C LEU A 395 24.67 10.98 -1.58
N VAL A 396 24.61 11.88 -0.61
CA VAL A 396 24.02 13.21 -0.82
C VAL A 396 25.00 14.06 -1.63
N GLY A 397 24.48 14.81 -2.60
CA GLY A 397 25.31 15.48 -3.59
C GLY A 397 25.96 16.79 -3.11
N ASN A 398 26.34 17.63 -4.07
CA ASN A 398 27.28 18.74 -3.85
C ASN A 398 26.67 20.00 -3.18
N ARG A 399 25.35 20.03 -2.92
CA ARG A 399 24.64 21.05 -2.09
C ARG A 399 23.37 20.44 -1.51
N ASP A 400 22.80 21.11 -0.52
CA ASP A 400 21.60 20.76 0.29
C ASP A 400 20.38 20.27 -0.52
N LYS A 401 20.27 20.61 -1.81
CA LYS A 401 19.19 20.14 -2.70
C LYS A 401 19.41 18.71 -3.21
N ALA A 402 19.66 17.81 -2.26
CA ALA A 402 20.06 16.43 -2.49
C ALA A 402 19.51 15.42 -1.47
N ASP A 403 18.51 15.81 -0.66
CA ASP A 403 17.89 14.96 0.36
C ASP A 403 17.39 13.63 -0.23
N VAL A 404 17.71 12.52 0.43
CA VAL A 404 17.24 11.19 0.04
C VAL A 404 16.33 10.65 1.14
N ALA A 405 15.11 10.25 0.78
CA ALA A 405 14.20 9.57 1.70
C ALA A 405 13.96 8.12 1.26
N ILE A 406 13.77 7.21 2.21
CA ILE A 406 13.36 5.81 1.98
C ILE A 406 12.27 5.38 2.95
N ASP A 407 11.43 4.46 2.50
CA ASP A 407 10.22 4.02 3.19
C ASP A 407 9.81 2.61 2.72
N ASN A 408 9.05 1.86 3.52
CA ASN A 408 8.60 0.49 3.25
C ASN A 408 9.69 -0.43 2.67
N LEU A 409 10.88 -0.41 3.31
CA LEU A 409 11.99 -1.28 2.94
C LEU A 409 11.67 -2.73 3.29
N CYS A 410 11.88 -3.60 2.32
CA CYS A 410 11.67 -5.02 2.38
C CYS A 410 12.88 -5.75 1.80
N ILE A 411 13.31 -6.81 2.50
CA ILE A 411 14.27 -7.79 2.01
C ILE A 411 13.62 -9.16 2.19
N ARG A 412 13.39 -9.86 1.09
CA ARG A 412 12.69 -11.16 1.08
C ARG A 412 13.40 -12.16 0.20
N LYS A 413 13.25 -13.44 0.51
CA LYS A 413 13.78 -14.54 -0.31
C LYS A 413 13.00 -14.64 -1.63
N GLY A 414 13.67 -15.06 -2.70
CA GLY A 414 13.14 -15.11 -4.06
C GLY A 414 13.80 -14.11 -5.01
N VAL A 415 13.26 -13.99 -6.22
CA VAL A 415 13.60 -12.89 -7.13
C VAL A 415 12.61 -11.75 -6.97
N CYS A 416 13.02 -10.54 -7.34
CA CYS A 416 12.04 -9.47 -7.57
C CYS A 416 11.17 -9.86 -8.76
N GLU A 417 9.87 -9.68 -8.62
CA GLU A 417 8.93 -10.04 -9.66
C GLU A 417 8.90 -8.92 -10.69
N LYS A 418 9.50 -9.16 -11.85
CA LYS A 418 9.24 -8.28 -13.00
C LYS A 418 7.74 -8.30 -13.26
N ALA A 419 7.11 -7.13 -13.21
CA ALA A 419 5.74 -6.95 -13.67
C ALA A 419 5.58 -7.64 -15.03
N SER A 420 4.76 -8.69 -15.07
CA SER A 420 4.78 -9.70 -16.13
C SER A 420 4.23 -9.14 -17.45
N SER A 421 5.10 -8.51 -18.24
CA SER A 421 4.82 -8.04 -19.60
C SER A 421 4.74 -9.20 -20.60
N ARG A 422 3.72 -10.05 -20.43
CA ARG A 422 3.29 -10.99 -21.47
C ARG A 422 2.73 -10.17 -22.63
N LYS A 423 3.34 -10.34 -23.81
CA LYS A 423 2.95 -9.73 -25.10
C LYS A 423 1.49 -10.08 -25.43
#